data_AF-A0A946DDZ8-F1
#
_entry.id   AF-A0A946DDZ8-F1
#
_cell.length_a   1.000
_cell.length_b   1.000
_cell.length_c   1.000
_cell.angle_alpha   90.00
_cell.angle_beta   90.00
_cell.angle_gamma   90.00
#
_symmetry.space_group_name_H-M   'P 1'
#
loop_
_entity.id
_entity.type
_entity.pdbx_description
1 polymer ?
#
loop_
_entity_poly.entity_id
_entity_poly.type
_entity_poly.pdbx_seq_one_letter_code
_entity_poly.pdbx_strand_id
1 'polypeptide(L)'
;MDIQFLQQIKEFIQFKFFIAEDVLTVFYVICAILIPFASWYFLLWVIRRYAVVIQFYKDSSYSIIFSFIMWIVRKIKFFKNKIDEKITWQSLTLTQKLKFILLFIMLVGMSELFLRLIFEYLIAYMQMHEYLKPIAIS
;
A
#
# COMPACT_ATOMS: atom_id res chain seq x y z
N MET A 1 10.62 15.47 32.00
CA MET A 1 9.78 15.60 30.80
C MET A 1 8.47 16.20 31.27
N ASP A 2 8.23 17.48 30.98
CA ASP A 2 7.16 18.26 31.60
C ASP A 2 5.77 17.82 31.16
N ILE A 3 4.82 17.83 32.10
CA ILE A 3 3.41 17.49 31.87
C ILE A 3 2.79 18.42 30.82
N GLN A 4 3.23 19.68 30.76
CA GLN A 4 2.82 20.63 29.70
C GLN A 4 3.29 20.20 28.29
N PHE A 5 4.49 19.63 28.17
CA PHE A 5 4.99 19.12 26.89
C PHE A 5 4.20 17.90 26.42
N LEU A 6 3.83 17.02 27.35
CA LEU A 6 2.94 15.89 27.06
C LEU A 6 1.53 16.36 26.66
N GLN A 7 1.02 17.42 27.28
CA GLN A 7 -0.26 18.04 26.91
C GLN A 7 -0.20 18.63 25.49
N GLN A 8 0.88 19.35 25.16
CA GLN A 8 1.12 19.88 23.81
C GLN A 8 1.23 18.78 22.76
N ILE A 9 1.95 17.69 23.05
CA ILE A 9 2.02 16.52 22.14
C ILE A 9 0.64 15.89 21.99
N LYS A 10 -0.14 15.81 23.07
CA LYS A 10 -1.49 15.25 23.02
C LYS A 10 -2.43 16.13 22.20
N GLU A 11 -2.37 17.46 22.32
CA GLU A 11 -3.14 18.41 21.51
C GLU A 11 -2.65 18.48 20.04
N PHE A 12 -1.34 18.30 19.81
CA PHE A 12 -0.72 18.18 18.49
C PHE A 12 -1.16 16.91 17.77
N ILE A 13 -1.26 15.79 18.50
CA ILE A 13 -1.78 14.51 18.00
C ILE A 13 -3.32 14.52 17.92
N GLN A 14 -4.00 15.25 18.82
CA GLN A 14 -5.46 15.36 18.86
C GLN A 14 -5.96 16.36 17.81
N PHE A 15 -6.13 15.86 16.58
CA PHE A 15 -7.19 16.23 15.62
C PHE A 15 -7.19 17.68 15.05
N LYS A 16 -6.68 18.70 15.76
CA LYS A 16 -6.70 20.10 15.31
C LYS A 16 -5.54 20.44 14.37
N PHE A 17 -4.35 19.91 14.63
CA PHE A 17 -3.17 20.17 13.79
C PHE A 17 -3.07 19.18 12.62
N PHE A 18 -3.45 17.91 12.85
CA PHE A 18 -3.38 16.85 11.84
C PHE A 18 -4.40 16.99 10.70
N ILE A 19 -5.48 17.75 10.92
CA ILE A 19 -6.56 17.94 9.94
C ILE A 19 -6.60 19.39 9.43
N ALA A 20 -5.59 20.20 9.75
CA ALA A 20 -5.41 21.48 9.08
C ALA A 20 -5.14 21.24 7.58
N GLU A 21 -5.82 21.99 6.72
CA GLU A 21 -5.75 21.87 5.25
C GLU A 21 -4.30 21.88 4.72
N ASP A 22 -3.45 22.70 5.33
CA ASP A 22 -2.02 22.81 4.99
C ASP A 22 -1.24 21.52 5.30
N VAL A 23 -1.45 20.95 6.49
CA VAL A 23 -0.78 19.71 6.92
C VAL A 23 -1.25 18.55 6.06
N LEU A 24 -2.54 18.56 5.73
CA LEU A 24 -3.16 17.54 4.90
C LEU A 24 -2.59 17.55 3.47
N THR A 25 -2.33 18.72 2.90
CA THR A 25 -1.67 18.88 1.60
C THR A 25 -0.23 18.34 1.61
N VAL A 26 0.52 18.58 2.69
CA VAL A 26 1.87 18.02 2.85
C VAL A 26 1.81 16.49 2.92
N PHE A 27 0.86 15.93 3.66
CA PHE A 27 0.63 14.48 3.72
C PHE A 27 0.28 13.89 2.35
N TYR A 28 -0.53 14.59 1.55
CA TYR A 28 -0.86 14.17 0.18
C TYR A 28 0.41 14.00 -0.66
N VAL A 29 1.31 14.99 -0.65
CA VAL A 29 2.55 14.96 -1.43
C VAL A 29 3.46 13.80 -0.97
N ILE A 30 3.58 13.60 0.34
CA ILE A 30 4.37 12.49 0.89
C ILE A 30 3.82 11.14 0.43
N CYS A 31 2.49 10.94 0.53
CA CYS A 31 1.83 9.72 0.09
C CYS A 31 1.95 9.52 -1.43
N ALA A 32 1.82 10.59 -2.22
CA ALA A 32 1.98 10.54 -3.67
C ALA A 32 3.40 10.09 -4.08
N ILE A 33 4.42 10.44 -3.30
CA ILE A 33 5.79 9.94 -3.48
C ILE A 33 5.92 8.51 -2.94
N LEU A 34 5.32 8.19 -1.80
CA LEU A 34 5.42 6.87 -1.17
C LEU A 34 4.79 5.76 -2.02
N ILE A 35 3.64 6.03 -2.66
CA ILE A 35 2.87 5.09 -3.47
C ILE A 35 3.71 4.43 -4.59
N PRO A 36 4.42 5.16 -5.47
CA PRO A 36 5.22 4.53 -6.52
C PRO A 36 6.35 3.68 -5.95
N PHE A 37 6.99 4.08 -4.84
CA PHE A 37 8.03 3.28 -4.19
C PHE A 37 7.46 2.00 -3.55
N ALA A 38 6.35 2.12 -2.82
CA ALA A 38 5.68 0.98 -2.19
C ALA A 38 5.16 -0.01 -3.24
N SER A 39 4.54 0.52 -4.31
CA SER A 39 4.05 -0.28 -5.43
C SER A 39 5.20 -0.98 -6.16
N TRP A 40 6.32 -0.29 -6.39
CA TRP A 40 7.51 -0.89 -7.02
C TRP A 40 8.06 -2.05 -6.19
N TYR A 41 8.19 -1.85 -4.88
CA TYR A 41 8.61 -2.90 -3.96
C TYR A 41 7.63 -4.08 -3.95
N PHE A 42 6.33 -3.80 -3.93
CA PHE A 42 5.28 -4.82 -3.99
C PHE A 42 5.34 -5.62 -5.28
N LEU A 43 5.55 -4.97 -6.43
CA LEU A 43 5.71 -5.63 -7.72
C LEU A 43 6.90 -6.59 -7.71
N LEU A 44 8.08 -6.14 -7.28
CA LEU A 44 9.27 -6.99 -7.15
C LEU A 44 9.01 -8.18 -6.22
N TRP A 45 8.28 -7.97 -5.13
CA TRP A 45 7.89 -9.04 -4.22
C TRP A 45 6.96 -10.05 -4.90
N VAL A 46 5.91 -9.60 -5.60
CA VAL A 46 4.96 -10.47 -6.31
C VAL A 46 5.66 -11.30 -7.40
N ILE A 47 6.54 -10.68 -8.20
CA ILE A 47 7.27 -11.37 -9.27
C ILE A 47 8.11 -12.53 -8.72
N ARG A 48 8.85 -12.26 -7.63
CA ARG A 48 9.66 -13.27 -6.95
C ARG A 48 8.80 -14.43 -6.45
N ARG A 49 7.59 -14.16 -6.00
CA ARG A 49 6.64 -15.19 -5.57
C ARG A 49 6.06 -15.98 -6.74
N TYR A 50 5.71 -15.30 -7.83
CA TYR A 50 5.08 -15.93 -9.00
C TYR A 50 6.03 -16.87 -9.75
N ALA A 51 7.31 -16.53 -9.85
CA ALA A 51 8.33 -17.38 -10.48
C ALA A 51 8.47 -18.74 -9.78
N VAL A 52 8.36 -18.76 -8.45
CA VAL A 52 8.37 -20.00 -7.65
C VAL A 52 7.16 -20.87 -8.00
N VAL A 53 5.97 -20.27 -8.14
CA VAL A 53 4.72 -20.99 -8.43
C VAL A 53 4.72 -21.61 -9.83
N ILE A 54 5.25 -20.91 -10.84
CA ILE A 54 5.33 -21.42 -12.22
C ILE A 54 6.14 -22.73 -12.31
N GLN A 55 7.23 -22.84 -11.55
CA GLN A 55 8.09 -24.02 -11.57
C GLN A 55 7.36 -25.28 -11.08
N PHE A 56 6.42 -25.14 -10.14
CA PHE A 56 5.60 -26.23 -9.64
C PHE A 56 4.40 -26.57 -10.54
N TYR A 57 3.96 -25.63 -11.38
CA TYR A 57 2.84 -25.85 -12.30
C TYR A 57 3.20 -26.79 -13.46
N LYS A 58 4.49 -26.89 -13.81
CA LYS A 58 4.98 -27.76 -14.89
C LYS A 58 5.03 -29.24 -14.48
N ASP A 59 4.94 -29.56 -13.19
CA ASP A 59 5.31 -30.87 -12.64
C ASP A 59 4.13 -31.71 -12.12
N SER A 60 2.90 -31.18 -12.04
CA SER A 60 1.77 -31.98 -11.55
C SER A 60 0.37 -31.46 -11.86
N SER A 61 -0.44 -32.33 -12.44
CA SER A 61 -1.86 -32.11 -12.78
C SER A 61 -2.76 -32.45 -11.59
N TYR A 62 -3.10 -31.45 -10.76
CA TYR A 62 -4.06 -31.61 -9.67
C TYR A 62 -4.95 -30.37 -9.44
N SER A 63 -6.17 -30.66 -8.98
CA SER A 63 -7.22 -29.75 -8.50
C SER A 63 -7.93 -30.51 -7.35
N ILE A 64 -8.52 -29.91 -6.32
CA ILE A 64 -9.20 -28.61 -6.31
C ILE A 64 -8.90 -27.79 -5.05
N ILE A 65 -8.75 -28.39 -3.86
CA ILE A 65 -8.51 -27.64 -2.60
C ILE A 65 -7.13 -27.96 -2.00
N PHE A 66 -6.45 -28.96 -2.58
CA PHE A 66 -5.11 -29.40 -2.23
C PHE A 66 -3.98 -28.47 -2.74
N SER A 67 -4.31 -27.64 -3.75
CA SER A 67 -3.49 -26.55 -4.30
C SER A 67 -3.69 -25.21 -3.57
N PHE A 68 -4.69 -25.14 -2.69
CA PHE A 68 -5.19 -23.89 -2.11
C PHE A 68 -4.43 -23.44 -0.85
N ILE A 69 -3.77 -24.34 -0.12
CA ILE A 69 -3.18 -24.06 1.21
C ILE A 69 -1.76 -24.63 1.40
N MET A 70 -1.34 -25.64 0.60
CA MET A 70 0.08 -26.03 0.40
C MET A 70 0.93 -24.95 -0.33
N TRP A 71 0.24 -23.85 -0.62
CA TRP A 71 0.43 -22.71 -1.50
C TRP A 71 0.58 -21.38 -0.72
N ILE A 72 0.09 -21.34 0.53
CA ILE A 72 0.39 -20.32 1.56
C ILE A 72 1.62 -20.75 2.39
N VAL A 73 1.64 -22.03 2.73
CA VAL A 73 2.76 -22.85 3.24
C VAL A 73 3.77 -22.92 2.06
N ARG A 74 5.09 -22.76 2.18
CA ARG A 74 6.00 -23.03 3.30
C ARG A 74 7.03 -21.92 3.52
N LYS A 75 6.87 -20.75 2.90
CA LYS A 75 8.03 -19.89 2.53
C LYS A 75 7.95 -18.42 2.94
N ILE A 76 7.40 -18.13 4.11
CA ILE A 76 7.68 -16.86 4.82
C ILE A 76 8.78 -17.08 5.87
N LYS A 77 9.09 -18.34 6.24
CA LYS A 77 10.06 -18.73 7.29
C LYS A 77 11.51 -18.98 6.82
N PHE A 78 11.86 -18.75 5.55
CA PHE A 78 13.22 -18.99 5.02
C PHE A 78 13.82 -17.71 4.43
N PHE A 79 13.80 -16.62 5.20
CA PHE A 79 14.67 -15.46 5.00
C PHE A 79 16.17 -15.79 5.19
N LYS A 80 16.54 -17.08 5.16
CA LYS A 80 17.85 -17.55 5.58
C LYS A 80 18.31 -18.74 4.75
N ASN A 81 18.69 -18.44 3.52
CA ASN A 81 19.90 -18.94 2.84
C ASN A 81 19.64 -19.05 1.34
N LYS A 82 20.32 -18.21 0.56
CA LYS A 82 20.46 -18.36 -0.90
C LYS A 82 19.13 -18.56 -1.65
N ILE A 83 18.28 -17.54 -1.67
CA ILE A 83 17.37 -17.41 -2.82
C ILE A 83 18.28 -16.93 -3.95
N ASP A 84 18.65 -17.86 -4.82
CA ASP A 84 19.55 -17.67 -5.94
C ASP A 84 19.38 -16.29 -6.59
N GLU A 85 20.49 -15.58 -6.65
CA GLU A 85 20.73 -14.28 -7.29
C GLU A 85 20.34 -14.25 -8.78
N LYS A 86 19.76 -15.35 -9.31
CA LYS A 86 19.47 -15.59 -10.73
C LYS A 86 17.99 -15.76 -11.08
N ILE A 87 17.04 -15.62 -10.14
CA ILE A 87 15.62 -15.49 -10.51
C ILE A 87 15.38 -14.03 -10.94
N THR A 88 15.87 -13.71 -12.13
CA THR A 88 15.80 -12.40 -12.77
C THR A 88 14.52 -12.24 -13.57
N TRP A 89 14.05 -11.01 -13.77
CA TRP A 89 12.93 -10.61 -14.65
C TRP A 89 12.91 -11.35 -16.01
N GLN A 90 14.06 -11.81 -16.48
CA GLN A 90 14.26 -12.60 -17.68
C GLN A 90 13.52 -13.96 -17.70
N SER A 91 13.21 -14.57 -16.55
CA SER A 91 12.53 -15.87 -16.51
C SER A 91 11.04 -15.81 -16.85
N LEU A 92 10.43 -14.62 -16.87
CA LEU A 92 9.02 -14.44 -17.21
C LEU A 92 8.84 -14.27 -18.72
N THR A 93 7.80 -14.92 -19.25
CA THR A 93 7.39 -14.76 -20.65
C THR A 93 6.87 -13.34 -20.90
N LEU A 94 7.00 -12.86 -22.14
CA LEU A 94 6.65 -11.49 -22.51
C LEU A 94 5.17 -11.16 -22.20
N THR A 95 4.27 -12.13 -22.40
CA THR A 95 2.84 -11.98 -22.10
C THR A 95 2.56 -11.84 -20.60
N GLN A 96 3.32 -12.53 -19.75
CA GLN A 96 3.20 -12.38 -18.30
C GLN A 96 3.77 -11.05 -17.81
N LYS A 97 4.91 -10.62 -18.35
CA LYS A 97 5.50 -9.30 -18.05
C LYS A 97 4.53 -8.17 -18.36
N LEU A 98 3.88 -8.22 -19.52
CA LEU A 98 2.92 -7.20 -19.93
C LEU A 98 1.69 -7.17 -19.00
N LYS A 99 1.19 -8.34 -18.59
CA LYS A 99 0.12 -8.42 -17.58
C LYS A 99 0.55 -7.84 -16.22
N PHE A 100 1.79 -8.06 -15.80
CA PHE A 100 2.32 -7.47 -14.56
C PHE A 100 2.47 -5.95 -14.65
N ILE A 101 2.95 -5.43 -15.78
CA ILE A 101 3.05 -3.98 -16.02
C ILE A 101 1.65 -3.35 -16.04
N LEU A 102 0.69 -3.98 -16.72
CA LEU A 102 -0.69 -3.52 -16.75
C LEU A 102 -1.31 -3.50 -15.34
N LEU A 103 -1.10 -4.59 -14.57
CA LEU A 103 -1.56 -4.68 -13.18
C LEU A 103 -0.91 -3.59 -12.30
N PHE A 104 0.37 -3.29 -12.51
CA PHE A 104 1.08 -2.25 -11.79
C PHE A 104 0.51 -0.86 -12.04
N ILE A 105 0.33 -0.50 -13.32
CA ILE A 105 -0.25 0.80 -13.69
C ILE A 105 -1.67 0.91 -13.12
N MET A 106 -2.45 -0.16 -13.21
CA MET A 106 -3.79 -0.21 -12.63
C MET A 106 -3.77 0.00 -11.11
N LEU A 107 -2.88 -0.68 -10.39
CA LEU A 107 -2.75 -0.54 -8.93
C LEU A 107 -2.31 0.85 -8.52
N VAL A 108 -1.30 1.42 -9.18
CA VAL A 108 -0.82 2.78 -8.90
C VAL A 108 -1.94 3.78 -9.15
N GLY A 109 -2.59 3.73 -10.32
CA GLY A 109 -3.69 4.63 -10.65
C GLY A 109 -4.88 4.50 -9.70
N MET A 110 -5.27 3.28 -9.33
CA MET A 110 -6.35 3.06 -8.35
C MET A 110 -5.97 3.61 -6.96
N SER A 111 -4.72 3.41 -6.53
CA SER A 111 -4.27 3.92 -5.24
C SER A 111 -4.21 5.45 -5.19
N GLU A 112 -3.82 6.10 -6.30
CA GLU A 112 -3.82 7.57 -6.41
C GLU A 112 -5.25 8.13 -6.36
N LEU A 113 -6.19 7.51 -7.08
CA LEU A 113 -7.61 7.89 -7.01
C LEU A 113 -8.20 7.71 -5.61
N PHE A 114 -7.87 6.61 -4.94
CA PHE A 114 -8.34 6.35 -3.59
C PHE A 114 -7.77 7.35 -2.58
N LEU A 115 -6.48 7.69 -2.74
CA LEU A 115 -5.84 8.73 -1.96
C LEU A 115 -6.56 10.06 -2.18
N ARG A 116 -6.77 10.46 -3.44
CA ARG A 116 -7.49 11.69 -3.80
C ARG A 116 -8.88 11.76 -3.16
N LEU A 117 -9.64 10.66 -3.20
CA LEU A 117 -10.97 10.57 -2.60
C LEU A 117 -10.94 10.79 -1.08
N ILE A 118 -9.99 10.16 -0.37
CA ILE A 118 -9.84 10.32 1.08
C ILE A 118 -9.54 11.78 1.43
N PHE A 119 -8.64 12.41 0.68
CA PHE A 119 -8.24 13.80 0.93
C PHE A 119 -9.38 14.78 0.66
N GLU A 120 -10.09 14.62 -0.47
CA GLU A 120 -11.25 15.46 -0.80
C GLU A 120 -12.37 15.31 0.25
N TYR A 121 -12.62 14.09 0.71
CA TYR A 121 -13.57 13.83 1.80
C TYR A 121 -13.14 14.50 3.11
N LEU A 122 -11.85 14.45 3.47
CA LEU A 122 -11.36 15.05 4.71
C LEU A 122 -11.46 16.58 4.70
N ILE A 123 -11.15 17.21 3.56
CA ILE A 123 -11.26 18.67 3.39
C ILE A 123 -12.73 19.09 3.50
N ALA A 124 -13.63 18.39 2.80
CA ALA A 124 -15.07 18.68 2.86
C ALA A 124 -15.62 18.51 4.28
N TYR A 125 -15.18 17.47 5.00
CA TYR A 125 -15.54 17.25 6.39
C TYR A 125 -15.11 18.42 7.30
N MET A 126 -13.88 18.93 7.13
CA MET A 126 -13.38 20.08 7.89
C MET A 126 -14.18 21.35 7.63
N GLN A 127 -14.47 21.64 6.36
CA GLN A 127 -15.27 22.80 5.97
C GLN A 127 -16.67 22.77 6.59
N MET A 128 -17.34 21.61 6.57
CA MET A 128 -18.66 21.44 7.20
C MET A 128 -18.58 21.61 8.73
N HIS A 129 -17.58 21.04 9.37
CA HIS A 129 -17.41 21.15 10.82
C HIS A 129 -17.14 22.60 11.26
N GLU A 130 -16.36 23.36 10.50
CA GLU A 130 -16.14 24.79 10.76
C GLU A 130 -17.40 25.63 10.57
N TYR A 131 -18.23 25.31 9.56
CA TYR A 131 -19.50 25.99 9.33
C TYR A 131 -20.53 25.76 10.45
N LEU A 132 -20.54 24.57 11.06
CA LEU A 132 -21.49 24.21 12.11
C LEU A 132 -21.14 24.78 13.50
N LYS A 133 -19.86 25.02 13.77
CA LYS A 133 -19.40 25.60 15.05
C LYS A 133 -20.08 26.91 15.46
N PRO A 134 -20.20 27.93 14.59
CA PRO A 134 -20.85 29.19 14.97
C PRO A 134 -22.36 29.05 15.21
N ILE A 135 -23.03 28.10 14.53
CA ILE A 135 -24.49 27.88 14.64
C ILE A 135 -24.85 27.19 15.96
N ALA A 136 -23.96 26.35 16.50
CA ALA A 136 -24.20 25.62 17.75
C ALA A 136 -24.01 26.49 19.02
N ILE A 137 -23.46 27.70 18.88
CA ILE A 137 -23.12 28.60 20.00
C ILE A 137 -24.08 29.82 20.05
N SER A 138 -24.92 30.01 19.01
CA SER A 138 -26.03 30.96 18.97
C SER A 138 -27.33 30.34 19.48
#